data_AF-K9WYJ0-F1
#
_entry.id   AF-K9WYJ0-F1
#
_cell.length_a   1.000
_cell.length_b   1.000
_cell.length_c   1.000
_cell.angle_alpha   90.00
_cell.angle_beta   90.00
_cell.angle_gamma   90.00
#
_symmetry.space_group_name_H-M   'P 1'
#
loop_
_entity.id
_entity.type
_entity.pdbx_description
1 polymer ?
#
loop_
_entity_poly.entity_id
_entity_poly.type
_entity_poly.pdbx_seq_one_letter_code
_entity_poly.pdbx_strand_id
1 'polypeptide(L)'
;MQSQKPEKIDLNTDYTCPCRRQGQLVPITLTEAFGCNRCQQIFVVEDNGYVLEQLSTTYLYKRAWRWTGKSWRIVQPRLGENYLPIALGIIFVLVIIWLPLALRLANNSNLIAWAMVAVVLTILPTLMLWLTYRR
;
A
#
# COMPACT_ATOMS: atom_id res chain seq x y z
N MET A 1 4.20 -5.80 27.49
CA MET A 1 3.37 -5.12 26.48
C MET A 1 2.23 -6.06 26.10
N GLN A 2 1.02 -5.83 26.61
CA GLN A 2 -0.14 -6.69 26.29
C GLN A 2 -0.47 -6.52 24.80
N SER A 3 -0.36 -7.61 24.05
CA SER A 3 -0.79 -7.70 22.67
C SER A 3 -2.31 -7.54 22.64
N GLN A 4 -2.80 -6.33 22.38
CA GLN A 4 -4.23 -6.07 22.22
C GLN A 4 -4.67 -6.81 20.96
N LYS A 5 -5.34 -7.95 21.17
CA LYS A 5 -5.90 -8.76 20.10
C LYS A 5 -6.87 -7.87 19.30
N PRO A 6 -6.73 -7.79 17.97
CA PRO A 6 -7.66 -7.02 17.15
C PRO A 6 -9.07 -7.55 17.35
N GLU A 7 -9.99 -6.65 17.73
CA GLU A 7 -11.40 -6.97 17.88
C GLU A 7 -12.12 -6.72 16.55
N LYS A 8 -13.04 -7.63 16.20
CA LYS A 8 -13.81 -7.52 14.96
C LYS A 8 -14.79 -6.35 15.10
N ILE A 9 -14.88 -5.53 14.08
CA ILE A 9 -15.80 -4.39 14.01
C ILE A 9 -17.20 -4.96 13.72
N ASP A 10 -18.14 -4.73 14.62
CA ASP A 10 -19.53 -5.15 14.48
C ASP A 10 -20.40 -3.96 14.04
N LEU A 11 -21.14 -4.13 12.95
CA LEU A 11 -22.04 -3.12 12.39
C LEU A 11 -23.16 -2.71 13.35
N ASN A 12 -23.50 -3.56 14.33
CA ASN A 12 -24.54 -3.28 15.32
C ASN A 12 -24.03 -2.53 16.56
N THR A 13 -22.72 -2.27 16.64
CA THR A 13 -22.11 -1.60 17.79
C THR A 13 -21.92 -0.12 17.52
N ASP A 14 -22.28 0.71 18.51
CA ASP A 14 -22.02 2.15 18.46
C ASP A 14 -20.54 2.44 18.71
N TYR A 15 -19.85 2.90 17.66
CA TYR A 15 -18.45 3.33 17.76
C TYR A 15 -18.31 4.86 17.77
N THR A 16 -17.33 5.34 18.51
CA THR A 16 -16.97 6.77 18.50
C THR A 16 -16.26 7.15 17.19
N CYS A 17 -16.44 8.38 16.71
CA CYS A 17 -15.79 8.82 15.48
C CYS A 17 -14.28 9.05 15.67
N PRO A 18 -13.41 8.50 14.80
CA PRO A 18 -11.96 8.72 14.88
C PRO A 18 -11.54 10.17 14.58
N CYS A 19 -12.42 11.00 14.01
CA CYS A 19 -12.13 12.40 13.64
C CYS A 19 -12.13 13.39 14.83
N ARG A 20 -12.14 12.93 16.08
CA ARG A 20 -12.15 13.74 17.33
C ARG A 20 -13.33 14.70 17.52
N ARG A 21 -14.29 14.78 16.60
CA ARG A 21 -15.45 15.71 16.68
C ARG A 21 -16.62 15.20 17.54
N GLN A 22 -16.38 14.32 18.51
CA GLN A 22 -17.41 13.70 19.37
C GLN A 22 -18.59 13.08 18.58
N GLY A 23 -18.38 12.72 17.32
CA GLY A 23 -19.39 12.05 16.51
C GLY A 23 -19.50 10.57 16.86
N GLN A 24 -20.59 9.95 16.45
CA GLN A 24 -20.77 8.50 16.48
C GLN A 24 -20.81 7.98 15.03
N LEU A 25 -20.29 6.77 14.86
CA LEU A 25 -20.36 6.02 13.62
C LEU A 25 -21.70 5.29 13.62
N VAL A 26 -22.50 5.57 12.59
CA VAL A 26 -23.81 4.97 12.38
C VAL A 26 -23.70 4.03 11.18
N PRO A 27 -24.15 2.76 11.29
CA PRO A 27 -24.10 1.83 10.18
C PRO A 27 -25.00 2.31 9.03
N ILE A 28 -24.52 2.18 7.80
CA ILE A 28 -25.32 2.43 6.61
C ILE A 28 -25.95 1.10 6.21
N THR A 29 -27.27 1.00 6.40
CA THR A 29 -28.05 -0.21 6.09
C THR A 29 -27.76 -0.71 4.68
N LEU A 30 -27.56 -2.03 4.52
CA LEU A 30 -27.24 -2.71 3.25
C LEU A 30 -25.81 -2.49 2.73
N THR A 31 -24.90 -1.94 3.53
CA THR A 31 -23.48 -1.84 3.18
C THR A 31 -22.60 -2.17 4.39
N GLU A 32 -21.39 -2.66 4.16
CA GLU A 32 -20.36 -2.83 5.20
C GLU A 32 -19.66 -1.50 5.49
N ALA A 33 -20.47 -0.44 5.68
CA ALA A 33 -19.98 0.93 5.82
C ALA A 33 -20.64 1.64 7.00
N PHE A 34 -19.88 2.55 7.61
CA PHE A 34 -20.30 3.47 8.64
C PHE A 34 -20.28 4.91 8.14
N GLY A 35 -21.33 5.65 8.40
CA GLY A 35 -21.37 7.10 8.25
C GLY A 35 -21.19 7.79 9.61
N CYS A 36 -20.39 8.86 9.67
CA CYS A 36 -20.36 9.69 10.89
C CYS A 36 -21.46 10.76 10.87
N ASN A 37 -22.29 10.80 11.91
CA ASN A 37 -23.37 11.79 12.09
C ASN A 37 -22.90 13.25 12.14
N ARG A 38 -21.65 13.53 12.54
CA ARG A 38 -21.08 14.89 12.64
C ARG A 38 -20.13 15.23 11.50
N CYS A 39 -19.34 14.26 11.06
CA CYS A 39 -18.28 14.51 10.07
C CYS A 39 -18.74 14.29 8.63
N GLN A 40 -19.90 13.63 8.43
CA GLN A 40 -20.44 13.27 7.11
C GLN A 40 -19.42 12.53 6.22
N GLN A 41 -18.46 11.85 6.83
CA GLN A 41 -17.50 10.99 6.14
C GLN A 41 -18.01 9.55 6.20
N ILE A 42 -17.78 8.82 5.11
CA ILE A 42 -18.10 7.40 4.99
C ILE A 42 -16.82 6.62 5.27
N PHE A 43 -16.96 5.61 6.11
CA PHE A 43 -15.92 4.67 6.47
C PHE A 43 -16.39 3.28 6.06
N VAL A 44 -15.56 2.51 5.37
CA VAL A 44 -15.87 1.13 4.96
C VAL A 44 -15.07 0.18 5.82
N VAL A 45 -15.72 -0.89 6.26
CA VAL A 45 -15.04 -2.00 6.91
C VAL A 45 -14.39 -2.84 5.82
N GLU A 46 -13.08 -3.10 5.94
CA GLU A 46 -12.36 -3.99 5.04
C GLU A 46 -12.89 -5.43 5.19
N ASP A 47 -12.80 -6.27 4.15
CA ASP A 47 -13.33 -7.65 4.13
C ASP A 47 -12.85 -8.51 5.31
N ASN A 48 -11.69 -8.17 5.90
CA ASN A 48 -11.17 -8.85 7.07
C ASN A 48 -12.00 -8.59 8.36
N GLY A 49 -12.84 -7.54 8.38
CA GLY A 49 -13.68 -7.16 9.50
C GLY A 49 -12.95 -6.50 10.67
N TYR A 50 -11.66 -6.18 10.53
CA TYR A 50 -10.82 -5.62 11.62
C TYR A 50 -10.33 -4.20 11.36
N VAL A 51 -10.48 -3.73 10.12
CA VAL A 51 -9.96 -2.45 9.67
C VAL A 51 -11.09 -1.61 9.12
N LEU A 52 -11.10 -0.35 9.55
CA LEU A 52 -11.99 0.69 9.07
C LEU A 52 -11.19 1.58 8.12
N GLU A 53 -11.52 1.59 6.83
CA GLU A 53 -10.95 2.48 5.82
C GLU A 53 -11.84 3.71 5.62
N GLN A 54 -11.27 4.89 5.45
CA GLN A 54 -12.05 6.06 5.04
C GLN A 54 -12.22 6.09 3.51
N LEU A 55 -13.46 6.22 3.04
CA LEU A 55 -13.74 6.58 1.66
C LEU A 55 -13.58 8.11 1.52
N SER A 56 -12.40 8.57 1.14
CA SER A 56 -12.21 9.97 0.74
C SER A 56 -12.55 10.13 -0.74
N THR A 57 -13.35 11.14 -1.06
CA THR A 57 -13.65 11.53 -2.46
C THR A 57 -12.42 12.03 -3.21
N THR A 58 -11.42 12.50 -2.46
CA THR A 58 -10.12 12.90 -2.98
C THR A 58 -9.12 11.80 -2.65
N TYR A 59 -8.52 11.20 -3.67
CA TYR A 59 -7.64 10.01 -3.61
C TYR A 59 -6.34 10.19 -2.80
N LEU A 60 -6.19 11.30 -2.08
CA LEU A 60 -5.01 11.63 -1.29
C LEU A 60 -5.08 10.95 0.08
N TYR A 61 -4.35 9.83 0.15
CA TYR A 61 -4.06 9.03 1.35
C TYR A 61 -5.29 8.33 1.96
N LYS A 62 -5.50 7.07 1.56
CA LYS A 62 -6.34 6.12 2.31
C LYS A 62 -5.81 6.03 3.74
N ARG A 63 -6.63 6.45 4.71
CA ARG A 63 -6.34 6.27 6.13
C ARG A 63 -7.17 5.12 6.64
N ALA A 64 -6.50 4.21 7.36
CA ALA A 64 -7.12 3.05 7.97
C ALA A 64 -7.01 3.15 9.50
N TRP A 65 -8.01 2.64 10.20
CA TRP A 65 -8.02 2.52 11.65
C TRP A 65 -8.39 1.11 12.06
N ARG A 66 -7.90 0.69 13.22
CA ARG A 66 -8.27 -0.57 13.84
C ARG A 66 -8.84 -0.29 15.21
N TRP A 67 -9.91 -1.00 15.53
CA TRP A 67 -10.51 -0.93 16.84
C TRP A 67 -9.69 -1.75 17.84
N THR A 68 -9.38 -1.15 18.99
CA THR A 68 -8.60 -1.80 20.07
C THR A 68 -9.45 -2.18 21.28
N GLY A 69 -10.77 -2.09 21.17
CA GLY A 69 -11.73 -2.29 22.27
C GLY A 69 -12.09 -1.02 23.04
N LYS A 70 -11.21 0.00 23.02
CA LYS A 70 -11.45 1.30 23.69
C LYS A 70 -11.30 2.50 22.78
N SER A 71 -10.38 2.43 21.83
CA SER A 71 -10.05 3.56 20.96
C SER A 71 -9.60 3.10 19.58
N TRP A 72 -9.71 4.01 18.63
CA TRP A 72 -9.18 3.84 17.29
C TRP A 72 -7.67 4.02 17.27
N ARG A 73 -6.97 3.01 16.75
CA ARG A 73 -5.55 3.10 16.46
C ARG A 73 -5.36 3.26 14.96
N ILE A 74 -4.60 4.26 14.55
CA ILE A 74 -4.25 4.46 13.14
C ILE A 74 -3.44 3.26 12.70
N VAL A 75 -3.96 2.56 11.68
CA VAL A 75 -3.20 1.58 10.92
C VAL A 75 -2.72 2.35 9.71
N GLN A 76 -1.42 2.60 9.64
CA GLN A 76 -0.87 3.07 8.37
C GLN A 76 -1.24 2.01 7.33
N PRO A 77 -1.83 2.39 6.18
CA PRO A 77 -1.97 1.43 5.10
C PRO A 77 -0.59 0.80 4.93
N ARG A 78 -0.53 -0.54 4.98
CA ARG A 78 0.69 -1.23 4.56
C ARG A 78 1.04 -0.57 3.24
N LEU A 79 2.26 -0.05 3.09
CA LEU A 79 2.75 0.45 1.82
C LEU A 79 2.85 -0.74 0.83
N GLY A 80 1.73 -1.40 0.54
CA GLY A 80 1.58 -2.45 -0.45
C GLY A 80 1.67 -1.90 -1.87
N GLU A 81 1.70 -0.57 -2.01
CA GLU A 81 2.10 0.13 -3.23
C GLU A 81 3.56 0.62 -3.16
N ASN A 82 4.42 -0.07 -2.40
CA ASN A 82 5.88 0.05 -2.49
C ASN A 82 6.44 -0.32 -3.88
N TYR A 83 5.59 -0.57 -4.88
CA TYR A 83 6.00 -0.65 -6.28
C TYR A 83 6.65 0.65 -6.76
N LEU A 84 6.24 1.83 -6.29
CA LEU A 84 6.86 3.09 -6.72
C LEU A 84 8.36 3.18 -6.36
N PRO A 85 8.78 3.01 -5.09
CA PRO A 85 10.20 3.04 -4.75
C PRO A 85 10.97 1.86 -5.36
N ILE A 86 10.36 0.68 -5.51
CA ILE A 86 10.99 -0.48 -6.14
C ILE A 86 11.19 -0.26 -7.65
N ALA A 87 10.16 0.23 -8.35
CA ALA A 87 10.21 0.55 -9.77
C ALA A 87 11.19 1.70 -10.06
N LEU A 88 11.19 2.75 -9.23
CA LEU A 88 12.19 3.81 -9.31
C LEU A 88 13.61 3.27 -9.08
N GLY A 89 13.78 2.36 -8.12
CA GLY A 89 15.06 1.68 -7.89
C GLY A 89 15.52 0.88 -9.13
N ILE A 90 14.62 0.14 -9.76
CA ILE A 90 14.91 -0.63 -10.99
C ILE A 90 15.29 0.31 -12.14
N ILE A 91 14.53 1.40 -12.35
CA ILE A 91 14.83 2.40 -13.39
C ILE A 91 16.19 3.05 -13.14
N PHE A 92 16.51 3.43 -11.90
CA PHE A 92 17.81 4.01 -11.56
C PHE A 92 18.96 3.03 -11.82
N VAL A 93 18.81 1.77 -11.42
CA VAL A 93 19.82 0.73 -11.67
C VAL A 93 20.01 0.51 -13.17
N LEU A 94 18.93 0.46 -13.94
CA LEU A 94 18.98 0.37 -15.40
C LEU A 94 19.76 1.54 -16.00
N VAL A 95 19.43 2.78 -15.63
CA VAL A 95 20.09 3.99 -16.17
C VAL A 95 21.56 4.06 -15.77
N ILE A 96 21.91 3.77 -14.51
CA ILE A 96 23.30 3.79 -14.03
C ILE A 96 24.15 2.72 -14.72
N ILE A 97 23.57 1.58 -15.10
CA ILE A 97 24.30 0.53 -15.82
C ILE A 97 24.37 0.84 -17.31
N TRP A 98 23.27 1.30 -17.94
CA TRP A 98 23.21 1.58 -19.37
C TRP A 98 24.08 2.75 -19.79
N LEU A 99 24.10 3.84 -19.02
CA LEU A 99 24.78 5.09 -19.40
C LEU A 99 26.31 4.93 -19.56
N PRO A 100 27.08 4.42 -18.57
CA PRO A 100 28.51 4.20 -18.72
C PRO A 100 28.84 3.08 -19.70
N LEU A 101 27.92 2.13 -19.89
CA LEU A 101 28.13 0.99 -20.78
C LEU A 101 27.90 1.35 -22.25
N ALA A 102 26.88 2.15 -22.57
CA ALA A 102 26.66 2.73 -23.89
C ALA A 102 27.85 3.60 -24.30
N LEU A 103 28.40 4.39 -23.37
CA LEU A 103 29.62 5.18 -23.60
C LEU A 103 30.85 4.30 -23.85
N ARG A 104 31.00 3.17 -23.15
CA ARG A 104 32.12 2.22 -23.36
C ARG A 104 31.99 1.40 -24.65
N LEU A 105 30.76 1.04 -25.06
CA LEU A 105 30.53 0.23 -26.26
C LEU A 105 30.43 1.06 -27.55
N ALA A 106 30.05 2.34 -27.48
CA ALA A 106 30.25 3.27 -28.59
C ALA A 106 31.73 3.35 -29.03
N ASN A 107 32.65 3.06 -28.09
CA ASN A 107 34.09 3.03 -28.33
C ASN A 107 34.63 1.65 -28.78
N ASN A 108 33.94 0.55 -28.47
CA ASN A 108 34.38 -0.81 -28.80
C ASN A 108 33.21 -1.62 -29.38
N SER A 109 33.23 -1.82 -30.70
CA SER A 109 32.23 -2.54 -31.51
C SER A 109 32.24 -4.06 -31.29
N ASN A 110 31.96 -4.53 -30.07
CA ASN A 110 31.91 -5.96 -29.72
C ASN A 110 30.49 -6.40 -29.33
N LEU A 111 29.80 -7.04 -30.27
CA LEU A 111 28.40 -7.50 -30.15
C LEU A 111 28.16 -8.52 -29.04
N ILE A 112 29.16 -9.35 -28.72
CA ILE A 112 29.06 -10.39 -27.67
C ILE A 112 28.93 -9.76 -26.27
N ALA A 113 29.57 -8.61 -26.04
CA ALA A 113 29.44 -7.87 -24.79
C ALA A 113 28.02 -7.28 -24.63
N TRP A 114 27.40 -6.83 -25.72
CA TRP A 114 25.99 -6.38 -25.74
C TRP A 114 25.03 -7.52 -25.34
N ALA A 115 25.27 -8.73 -25.87
CA ALA A 115 24.42 -9.89 -25.59
C ALA A 115 24.46 -10.32 -24.11
N MET A 116 25.66 -10.43 -23.52
CA MET A 116 25.82 -10.80 -22.11
C MET A 116 25.15 -9.80 -21.17
N VAL A 117 25.22 -8.51 -21.51
CA VAL A 117 24.59 -7.45 -20.73
C VAL A 117 23.08 -7.54 -20.81
N ALA A 118 22.50 -7.67 -22.00
CA ALA A 118 21.05 -7.79 -22.17
C ALA A 118 20.48 -8.98 -21.38
N VAL A 119 21.22 -10.09 -21.34
CA VAL A 119 20.84 -11.27 -20.55
C VAL A 119 20.83 -10.97 -19.05
N VAL A 120 21.88 -10.35 -18.50
CA VAL A 120 21.92 -9.99 -17.07
C VAL A 120 20.83 -8.99 -16.69
N LEU A 121 20.57 -8.01 -17.56
CA LEU A 121 19.59 -6.95 -17.36
C LEU A 121 18.14 -7.46 -17.38
N THR A 122 17.87 -8.56 -18.08
CA THR A 122 16.54 -9.17 -18.15
C THR A 122 16.31 -10.15 -17.00
N ILE A 123 17.33 -10.90 -16.60
CA ILE A 123 17.26 -11.93 -15.55
C ILE A 123 17.08 -11.32 -14.15
N LEU A 124 17.79 -10.23 -13.83
CA LEU A 124 17.69 -9.56 -12.52
C LEU A 124 16.27 -9.09 -12.16
N PRO A 125 15.56 -8.33 -13.01
CA PRO A 125 14.20 -7.87 -12.71
C PRO A 125 13.17 -8.99 -12.76
N THR A 126 13.32 -9.98 -13.66
CA THR A 126 12.40 -11.13 -13.69
C THR A 126 12.51 -12.00 -12.43
N LEU A 127 13.73 -12.23 -11.92
CA LEU A 127 13.93 -12.92 -10.65
C LEU A 127 13.34 -12.15 -9.47
N MET A 128 13.55 -10.83 -9.42
CA MET A 128 12.96 -9.99 -8.38
C MET A 128 11.43 -10.05 -8.40
N LEU A 129 10.80 -9.90 -9.57
CA LEU A 129 9.35 -10.00 -9.73
C LEU A 129 8.81 -11.37 -9.33
N TRP A 130 9.50 -12.45 -9.70
CA TRP A 130 9.10 -13.80 -9.33
C TRP A 130 9.17 -14.04 -7.83
N LEU A 131 10.22 -13.56 -7.15
CA LEU A 131 10.36 -13.65 -5.70
C LEU A 131 9.30 -12.84 -4.96
N THR A 132 8.92 -11.68 -5.48
CA THR A 132 7.84 -10.86 -4.88
C THR A 132 6.46 -11.46 -5.13
N TYR A 133 6.22 -12.12 -6.26
CA TYR A 133 4.92 -12.75 -6.58
C TYR A 133 4.68 -14.06 -5.81
N ARG A 134 5.76 -14.75 -5.40
CA ARG A 134 5.68 -16.01 -4.66
C ARG A 134 5.45 -15.84 -3.15
N ARG A 135 5.39 -14.61 -2.63
CA ARG A 135 5.29 -14.31 -1.19
C ARG A 135 3.93 -13.74 -0.83
#